data_AF-Q1HEA0-F1
#
_entry.id   AF-Q1HEA0-F1
#
_cell.length_a   1.000
_cell.length_b   1.000
_cell.length_c   1.000
_cell.angle_alpha   90.00
_cell.angle_beta   90.00
_cell.angle_gamma   90.00
#
_symmetry.space_group_name_H-M   'P 1'
#
loop_
_entity.id
_entity.type
_entity.pdbx_description
1 polymer ?
#
loop_
_entity_poly.entity_id
_entity_poly.type
_entity_poly.pdbx_seq_one_letter_code
_entity_poly.pdbx_strand_id
1 'polypeptide(L)'
;MAYLLFYIATTYFHKLPYPFSFLAWPIYWAIQGCILTGVWVIAHECGHHAFSKYQLVDDMVGLTLHSCLLVPYFSWKISHRRHHSNTGSLRPRRSVCPETKIKGIMV
;
A
#
# COMPACT_ATOMS: atom_id res chain seq x y z
N MET A 1 13.88 11.68 1.79
CA MET A 1 14.29 10.82 2.93
C MET A 1 14.53 9.37 2.51
N ALA A 2 13.53 8.66 1.96
CA ALA A 2 13.68 7.26 1.53
C ALA A 2 14.84 7.01 0.55
N TYR A 3 15.02 7.88 -0.45
CA TYR A 3 16.15 7.81 -1.38
C TYR A 3 17.51 8.01 -0.69
N LEU A 4 17.59 8.93 0.27
CA LEU A 4 18.82 9.22 1.00
C LEU A 4 19.26 8.00 1.83
N LEU A 5 18.32 7.36 2.53
CA LEU A 5 18.61 6.14 3.29
C LEU A 5 19.06 4.99 2.36
N PHE A 6 18.41 4.83 1.21
CA PHE A 6 18.81 3.84 0.20
C PHE A 6 20.23 4.11 -0.34
N TYR A 7 20.54 5.37 -0.66
CA TYR A 7 21.87 5.78 -1.11
C TYR A 7 22.95 5.50 -0.05
N ILE A 8 22.67 5.82 1.22
CA ILE A 8 23.58 5.54 2.33
C ILE A 8 23.79 4.03 2.49
N ALA A 9 22.71 3.25 2.50
CA ALA A 9 22.78 1.79 2.67
C ALA A 9 23.66 1.15 1.59
N THR A 10 23.40 1.46 0.32
CA THR A 10 24.12 0.88 -0.82
C THR A 10 25.58 1.34 -0.90
N THR A 11 25.89 2.58 -0.51
CA THR A 11 27.24 3.16 -0.61
C THR A 11 28.15 2.82 0.56
N TYR A 12 27.60 2.58 1.76
CA TYR A 12 28.41 2.47 2.98
C TYR A 12 28.30 1.11 3.69
N PHE A 13 27.21 0.34 3.55
CA PHE A 13 27.06 -0.89 4.35
C PHE A 13 28.11 -1.96 4.04
N HIS A 14 28.55 -2.03 2.78
CA HIS A 14 29.60 -2.95 2.36
C HIS A 14 31.01 -2.55 2.85
N LYS A 15 31.19 -1.31 3.34
CA LYS A 15 32.46 -0.82 3.90
C LYS A 15 32.59 -1.07 5.40
N LEU A 16 31.50 -1.45 6.07
CA LEU A 16 31.50 -1.74 7.50
C LEU A 16 32.14 -3.11 7.76
N PRO A 17 32.99 -3.25 8.80
CA PRO A 17 33.55 -4.55 9.16
C PRO A 17 32.45 -5.48 9.70
N TYR A 18 32.65 -6.79 9.55
CA TYR A 18 31.82 -7.79 10.20
C TYR A 18 31.92 -7.62 11.74
N PRO A 19 30.82 -7.68 12.51
CA PRO A 19 29.44 -8.01 12.11
C PRO A 19 28.54 -6.80 11.82
N PHE A 20 29.04 -5.57 11.89
CA PHE A 20 28.23 -4.36 11.80
C PHE A 20 27.53 -4.21 10.45
N SER A 21 28.16 -4.65 9.35
CA SER A 21 27.54 -4.68 8.02
C SER A 21 26.24 -5.50 8.01
N PHE A 22 26.24 -6.65 8.70
CA PHE A 22 25.06 -7.53 8.76
C PHE A 22 23.94 -6.90 9.61
N LEU A 23 24.29 -6.29 10.74
CA LEU A 23 23.32 -5.63 11.64
C LEU A 23 22.74 -4.34 11.05
N ALA A 24 23.45 -3.66 10.14
CA ALA A 24 22.97 -2.44 9.51
C ALA A 24 21.74 -2.66 8.62
N TRP A 25 21.61 -3.82 7.98
CA TRP A 25 20.48 -4.17 7.11
C TRP A 25 19.11 -4.20 7.80
N PRO A 26 18.89 -4.95 8.90
CA PRO A 26 17.61 -4.96 9.58
C PRO A 26 17.23 -3.60 10.17
N ILE A 27 18.22 -2.83 10.64
CA ILE A 27 18.00 -1.45 11.12
C ILE A 27 17.51 -0.57 9.97
N TYR A 28 18.16 -0.65 8.81
CA TYR A 28 17.72 0.06 7.60
C TYR A 28 16.32 -0.35 7.17
N TRP A 29 16.00 -1.65 7.14
CA TRP A 29 14.67 -2.13 6.76
C TRP A 29 13.59 -1.60 7.70
N ALA A 30 13.84 -1.59 9.02
CA ALA A 30 12.89 -1.06 9.99
C ALA A 30 12.63 0.44 9.75
N ILE A 31 13.69 1.25 9.64
CA ILE A 31 13.57 2.70 9.45
C ILE A 31 12.93 3.03 8.09
N GLN A 32 13.41 2.41 7.01
CA GLN A 32 12.87 2.60 5.67
C GLN A 32 11.40 2.15 5.60
N GLY A 33 11.08 1.03 6.24
CA GLY A 33 9.73 0.49 6.34
C GLY A 33 8.78 1.44 7.07
N CYS A 34 9.21 2.07 8.17
CA CYS A 34 8.41 3.08 8.88
C CYS A 34 8.10 4.29 7.99
N ILE A 35 9.10 4.79 7.24
CA ILE A 35 8.92 5.94 6.34
C ILE A 35 7.95 5.60 5.20
N LEU A 36 8.13 4.45 4.55
CA LEU A 36 7.26 4.02 3.45
C LEU A 36 5.84 3.69 3.93
N THR A 37 5.70 3.15 5.15
CA THR A 37 4.39 2.97 5.80
C THR A 37 3.69 4.32 6.01
N GLY A 38 4.42 5.37 6.39
CA GLY A 38 3.85 6.71 6.49
C GLY A 38 3.27 7.22 5.16
N VAL A 39 3.97 6.98 4.05
CA VAL A 39 3.47 7.31 2.70
C VAL A 39 2.25 6.46 2.35
N TRP A 40 2.28 5.17 2.68
CA TRP A 40 1.16 4.25 2.47
C TRP A 40 -0.09 4.69 3.22
N VAL A 41 0.03 5.15 4.47
CA VAL A 41 -1.11 5.65 5.27
C VAL A 41 -1.79 6.84 4.57
N ILE A 42 -1.02 7.79 4.04
CA ILE A 42 -1.59 8.94 3.31
C ILE A 42 -2.39 8.47 2.09
N ALA A 43 -1.82 7.57 1.30
CA ALA A 43 -2.50 6.99 0.14
C ALA A 43 -3.72 6.13 0.52
N HIS A 44 -3.68 5.48 1.68
CA HIS A 44 -4.79 4.75 2.27
C HIS A 44 -5.95 5.68 2.63
N GLU A 45 -5.68 6.81 3.30
CA GLU A 45 -6.69 7.82 3.64
C GLU A 45 -7.33 8.45 2.39
N CYS A 46 -6.54 8.62 1.33
CA CYS A 46 -7.08 9.03 0.02
C CYS A 46 -8.08 8.01 -0.54
N GLY A 47 -7.83 6.70 -0.35
CA GLY A 47 -8.77 5.64 -0.75
C GLY A 47 -10.10 5.66 0.00
N HIS A 48 -10.10 6.21 1.23
CA HIS A 48 -11.32 6.47 2.01
C HIS A 48 -12.00 7.79 1.67
N HIS A 49 -11.39 8.62 0.82
CA HIS A 49 -11.80 10.00 0.56
C HIS A 49 -11.84 10.88 1.82
N ALA A 50 -10.90 10.66 2.74
CA ALA A 50 -10.80 11.40 4.01
C ALA A 50 -9.68 12.46 4.00
N PHE A 51 -8.85 12.48 2.95
CA PHE A 51 -7.68 13.36 2.87
C PHE A 51 -8.05 14.78 2.40
N SER A 52 -8.98 14.91 1.44
CA SER A 52 -9.44 16.19 0.91
C SER A 52 -10.96 16.25 0.78
N LYS A 53 -11.49 17.46 0.60
CA LYS A 53 -12.92 17.66 0.26
C LYS A 53 -13.23 17.25 -1.18
N TYR A 54 -12.21 17.13 -2.03
CA TYR A 54 -12.35 16.83 -3.45
C TYR A 54 -11.89 15.39 -3.76
N GLN A 55 -12.83 14.54 -4.14
CA GLN A 55 -12.54 13.12 -4.43
C GLN A 55 -11.52 12.93 -5.56
N LEU A 56 -11.51 13.83 -6.55
CA LEU A 56 -10.54 13.79 -7.64
C LEU A 56 -9.11 14.00 -7.14
N VAL A 57 -8.91 14.91 -6.18
CA VAL A 57 -7.59 15.17 -5.60
C VAL A 57 -7.11 13.93 -4.86
N ASP A 58 -7.98 13.31 -4.06
CA ASP A 58 -7.66 12.09 -3.34
C ASP A 58 -7.31 10.94 -4.29
N ASP A 59 -8.07 10.76 -5.38
CA ASP A 59 -7.76 9.70 -6.34
C ASP A 59 -6.44 9.95 -7.09
N MET A 60 -6.10 11.20 -7.41
CA MET A 60 -4.81 11.54 -8.04
C MET A 60 -3.63 11.33 -7.10
N VAL A 61 -3.74 11.80 -5.85
CA VAL A 61 -2.69 11.64 -4.83
C VAL A 61 -2.53 10.17 -4.47
N GLY A 62 -3.63 9.48 -4.18
CA GLY A 62 -3.66 8.07 -3.86
C GLY A 62 -3.08 7.20 -4.97
N LEU A 63 -3.45 7.46 -6.23
CA LEU A 63 -2.88 6.75 -7.38
C LEU A 63 -1.37 6.96 -7.47
N THR A 64 -0.91 8.22 -7.39
CA THR A 64 0.51 8.55 -7.51
C THR A 64 1.34 7.87 -6.41
N LEU A 65 0.93 8.01 -5.16
CA LEU A 65 1.67 7.47 -4.01
C LEU A 65 1.65 5.94 -3.99
N HIS A 66 0.51 5.30 -4.24
CA HIS A 66 0.46 3.84 -4.31
C HIS A 66 1.22 3.29 -5.53
N SER A 67 1.21 3.98 -6.68
CA SER A 67 2.06 3.60 -7.82
C SER A 67 3.55 3.65 -7.47
N CYS A 68 4.01 4.67 -6.74
CA CYS A 68 5.39 4.72 -6.24
C CYS A 68 5.73 3.56 -5.28
N LEU A 69 4.73 3.03 -4.57
CA LEU A 69 4.87 1.87 -3.67
C LEU A 69 4.57 0.53 -4.36
N LEU A 70 4.34 0.52 -5.67
CA LEU A 70 3.96 -0.66 -6.45
C LEU A 70 2.65 -1.31 -5.99
N VAL A 71 1.74 -0.51 -5.41
CA VAL A 71 0.41 -0.91 -4.99
C VAL A 71 -0.61 -0.47 -6.05
N PRO A 72 -1.46 -1.37 -6.59
CA PRO A 72 -2.49 -1.00 -7.55
C PRO A 72 -3.64 -0.26 -6.86
N TYR A 73 -3.61 1.09 -6.86
CA TYR A 73 -4.52 1.95 -6.09
C TYR A 73 -6.00 1.59 -6.20
N PHE A 74 -6.56 1.48 -7.42
CA PHE A 74 -8.00 1.22 -7.59
C PHE A 74 -8.42 -0.18 -7.13
N SER A 75 -7.62 -1.20 -7.45
CA SER A 75 -7.85 -2.58 -6.97
C SER A 75 -7.78 -2.64 -5.45
N TRP A 76 -6.78 -1.97 -4.87
CA TRP A 76 -6.62 -1.84 -3.42
C TRP A 76 -7.83 -1.13 -2.80
N LYS A 77 -8.22 0.04 -3.30
CA LYS A 77 -9.38 0.82 -2.82
C LYS A 77 -10.68 0.01 -2.79
N ILE A 78 -10.98 -0.73 -3.86
CA ILE A 78 -12.20 -1.57 -3.95
C ILE A 78 -12.15 -2.72 -2.94
N SER A 79 -11.03 -3.46 -2.93
CA SER A 79 -10.87 -4.60 -2.02
C SER A 79 -10.83 -4.18 -0.55
N HIS A 80 -10.29 -3.01 -0.26
CA HIS A 80 -10.20 -2.41 1.06
C HIS A 80 -11.56 -1.93 1.57
N ARG A 81 -12.37 -1.29 0.72
CA ARG A 81 -13.77 -0.96 1.08
C ARG A 81 -14.56 -2.22 1.46
N ARG A 82 -14.38 -3.31 0.69
CA ARG A 82 -14.97 -4.62 1.01
C ARG A 82 -14.40 -5.22 2.30
N HIS A 83 -13.13 -4.95 2.59
CA HIS A 83 -12.52 -5.36 3.86
C HIS A 83 -13.26 -4.73 5.02
N HIS A 84 -13.40 -3.41 5.03
CA HIS A 84 -14.09 -2.68 6.10
C HIS A 84 -15.58 -3.05 6.20
N SER A 85 -16.27 -3.29 5.08
CA SER A 85 -17.69 -3.68 5.12
C SER A 85 -17.93 -5.10 5.67
N ASN A 86 -16.92 -5.97 5.63
CA ASN A 86 -17.05 -7.39 6.00
C ASN A 86 -16.30 -7.75 7.28
N THR A 87 -15.73 -6.77 7.99
CA THR A 87 -15.09 -6.99 9.29
C THR A 87 -16.12 -7.55 10.27
N GLY A 88 -15.94 -8.79 10.73
CA GLY A 88 -16.88 -9.49 11.62
C GLY A 88 -17.97 -10.32 10.92
N SER A 89 -17.98 -10.41 9.59
CA SER A 89 -18.91 -11.30 8.87
C SER A 89 -18.32 -12.71 8.69
N LEU A 90 -19.12 -13.75 8.95
CA LEU A 90 -18.78 -15.15 8.66
C LEU A 90 -18.86 -15.51 7.16
N ARG A 91 -19.17 -14.52 6.30
CA ARG A 91 -19.38 -14.73 4.87
C ARG A 91 -18.03 -14.70 4.14
N PRO A 92 -17.76 -15.63 3.20
CA PRO A 92 -16.50 -15.65 2.45
C PRO A 92 -16.23 -14.32 1.73
N ARG A 93 -14.99 -13.82 1.82
CA ARG A 93 -14.53 -12.65 1.05
C ARG A 93 -14.60 -12.98 -0.44
N ARG A 94 -15.46 -12.26 -1.16
CA ARG A 94 -15.52 -12.34 -2.63
C ARG A 94 -14.36 -11.55 -3.24
N SER A 95 -13.58 -12.22 -4.09
CA SER A 95 -12.48 -11.64 -4.86
C SER A 95 -12.98 -10.56 -5.84
N VAL A 96 -12.07 -9.78 -6.41
CA VAL A 96 -12.36 -8.60 -7.26
C VAL A 96 -13.13 -8.94 -8.55
N CYS A 97 -13.28 -10.23 -8.90
CA CYS A 97 -14.05 -10.64 -10.06
C CYS A 97 -15.50 -10.09 -10.00
N PRO A 98 -15.95 -9.36 -11.04
CA PRO A 98 -17.36 -9.06 -11.20
C PRO A 98 -18.13 -10.38 -11.30
N GLU A 99 -19.24 -10.51 -10.59
CA GLU A 99 -20.17 -11.60 -10.88
C GLU A 99 -20.67 -11.37 -12.31
N THR A 100 -20.39 -12.31 -13.20
CA THR A 100 -21.16 -12.48 -14.42
C THR A 100 -22.58 -12.79 -13.98
N LYS A 101 -23.45 -11.78 -13.96
CA LYS A 101 -24.89 -12.03 -13.86
C LYS A 101 -25.31 -12.69 -15.17
N ILE A 102 -25.16 -14.02 -15.23
CA ILE A 102 -25.90 -14.80 -16.21
C ILE A 102 -27.36 -14.64 -15.78
N LYS A 103 -28.09 -13.77 -16.48
CA LYS A 103 -29.54 -13.72 -16.42
C LYS A 103 -30.03 -15.09 -16.86
N GLY A 104 -30.29 -15.97 -15.89
CA GLY A 104 -31.07 -17.17 -16.11
C GLY A 104 -32.41 -16.72 -16.67
N ILE A 105 -32.62 -16.98 -17.95
CA ILE A 105 -33.94 -16.93 -18.57
C ILE A 105 -34.78 -17.93 -17.81
N MET A 106 -35.79 -17.40 -17.12
CA MET A 106 -36.86 -18.17 -16.51
C MET A 106 -37.65 -18.82 -17.66
N VAL A 107 -37.65 -20.15 -17.69
CA VAL A 107 -38.71 -20.96 -18.30
C VAL A 107 -39.12 -21.99 -17.26
#